data_AF-A0A6F8T3I1-F1
#
_entry.id   AF-A0A6F8T3I1-F1
#
_cell.length_a   1.000
_cell.length_b   1.000
_cell.length_c   1.000
_cell.angle_alpha   90.00
_cell.angle_beta   90.00
_cell.angle_gamma   90.00
#
_symmetry.space_group_name_H-M   'P 1'
#
loop_
_entity.id
_entity.type
_entity.pdbx_description
1 polymer ?
#
loop_
_entity_poly.entity_id
_entity_poly.type
_entity_poly.pdbx_seq_one_letter_code
_entity_poly.pdbx_strand_id
1 'polypeptide(L)'
;MKQIDNSPTHSGSDVPLSDDTPQAIIFKQVILNKLSTMRQNIQRLLYDKAYPERAEYVQRANFIYALMFKIKEGYTSNDNLLAFINSIEKEYPLAGKTISDVKNMPEMQKE
;
A
#
# COMPACT_ATOMS: atom_id res chain seq x y z
N MET A 1 53.41 5.88 -15.93
CA MET A 1 52.63 7.14 -15.98
C MET A 1 51.18 6.78 -16.33
N LYS A 2 50.23 7.21 -15.47
CA LYS A 2 48.75 7.39 -15.55
C LYS A 2 47.97 6.64 -16.67
N GLN A 3 47.01 5.75 -16.33
CA GLN A 3 45.53 5.94 -16.25
C GLN A 3 44.91 6.54 -17.53
N ILE A 4 43.79 6.08 -18.10
CA ILE A 4 42.46 5.96 -17.45
C ILE A 4 41.58 4.90 -18.15
N ASP A 5 40.91 4.11 -17.31
CA ASP A 5 39.79 3.21 -17.56
C ASP A 5 38.54 4.03 -17.93
N ASN A 6 37.75 3.60 -18.93
CA ASN A 6 36.45 4.18 -19.25
C ASN A 6 35.41 3.06 -19.36
N SER A 7 35.16 2.40 -18.24
CA SER A 7 33.95 1.62 -18.03
C SER A 7 32.82 2.56 -17.58
N PRO A 8 31.63 2.56 -18.19
CA PRO A 8 30.52 3.36 -17.71
C PRO A 8 29.99 2.75 -16.40
N THR A 9 30.24 3.43 -15.30
CA THR A 9 29.59 3.19 -14.01
C THR A 9 28.10 3.49 -14.15
N HIS A 10 27.31 2.43 -14.36
CA HIS A 10 25.88 2.48 -14.09
C HIS A 10 25.72 2.47 -12.57
N SER A 11 25.74 3.65 -11.96
CA SER A 11 25.26 3.86 -10.58
C SER A 11 23.75 3.67 -10.56
N GLY A 12 23.32 2.41 -10.65
CA GLY A 12 22.03 1.98 -10.16
C GLY A 12 22.11 2.06 -8.63
N SER A 13 21.55 3.11 -8.05
CA SER A 13 21.33 3.18 -6.61
C SER A 13 20.33 2.10 -6.23
N ASP A 14 20.83 0.92 -5.89
CA ASP A 14 20.10 -0.13 -5.19
C ASP A 14 19.76 0.38 -3.78
N VAL A 15 18.70 1.18 -3.68
CA VAL A 15 18.05 1.45 -2.40
C VAL A 15 17.43 0.12 -1.95
N PRO A 16 17.77 -0.40 -0.75
CA PRO A 16 17.13 -1.61 -0.26
C PRO A 16 15.64 -1.33 -0.12
N LEU A 17 14.81 -2.04 -0.90
CA LEU A 17 13.35 -1.98 -0.83
C LEU A 17 12.80 -2.60 0.46
N SER A 18 13.63 -3.18 1.33
CA SER A 18 13.23 -3.70 2.63
C SER A 18 14.03 -3.05 3.76
N ASP A 19 13.36 -2.22 4.55
CA ASP A 19 13.80 -1.90 5.92
C ASP A 19 13.28 -3.04 6.82
N ASP A 20 14.15 -3.97 7.17
CA ASP A 20 13.81 -5.12 8.02
C ASP A 20 14.01 -4.81 9.52
N THR A 21 13.98 -3.54 9.91
CA THR A 21 13.98 -3.19 11.33
C THR A 21 12.76 -3.77 12.06
N PRO A 22 12.88 -4.11 13.36
CA PRO A 22 11.74 -4.60 14.14
C PRO A 22 10.53 -3.66 14.09
N GLN A 23 10.77 -2.35 14.07
CA GLN A 23 9.74 -1.32 13.97
C GLN A 23 9.02 -1.37 12.63
N ALA A 24 9.75 -1.47 11.51
CA ALA A 24 9.17 -1.61 10.18
C ALA A 24 8.35 -2.91 10.03
N ILE A 25 8.84 -4.02 10.60
CA ILE A 25 8.11 -5.30 10.64
C ILE A 25 6.79 -5.17 11.42
N ILE A 26 6.84 -4.54 12.61
CA ILE A 26 5.65 -4.32 13.44
C ILE A 26 4.64 -3.43 12.70
N PHE A 27 5.09 -2.31 12.14
CA PHE A 27 4.26 -1.40 11.35
C PHE A 27 3.56 -2.16 10.21
N LYS A 28 4.34 -2.88 9.39
CA LYS A 28 3.84 -3.69 8.28
C LYS A 28 2.77 -4.68 8.74
N GLN A 29 3.02 -5.41 9.82
CA GLN A 29 2.06 -6.39 10.33
C GLN A 29 0.76 -5.74 10.80
N VAL A 30 0.83 -4.60 11.49
CA VAL A 30 -0.35 -3.89 11.99
C VAL A 30 -1.21 -3.38 10.83
N ILE A 31 -0.60 -2.74 9.83
CA ILE A 31 -1.34 -2.25 8.66
C ILE A 31 -1.96 -3.41 7.89
N LEU A 32 -1.23 -4.52 7.66
CA LEU A 32 -1.77 -5.70 6.97
C LEU A 32 -2.96 -6.33 7.71
N ASN A 33 -2.94 -6.33 9.05
CA ASN A 33 -4.06 -6.82 9.86
C ASN A 33 -5.29 -5.93 9.68
N LYS A 34 -5.14 -4.60 9.75
CA LYS A 34 -6.23 -3.63 9.54
C LYS A 34 -6.85 -3.76 8.15
N LEU A 35 -6.01 -3.81 7.12
CA LEU A 35 -6.46 -3.99 5.72
C LEU A 35 -7.18 -5.33 5.53
N SER A 36 -6.72 -6.40 6.18
CA SER A 36 -7.39 -7.71 6.14
C SER A 36 -8.80 -7.66 6.75
N THR A 37 -8.97 -6.98 7.88
CA THR A 37 -10.30 -6.77 8.49
C THR A 37 -11.22 -5.97 7.57
N MET A 38 -10.73 -4.87 6.98
CA MET A 38 -11.51 -4.08 6.02
C MET A 38 -11.94 -4.91 4.80
N ARG A 39 -11.02 -5.74 4.28
CA ARG A 39 -11.30 -6.65 3.16
C ARG A 39 -12.41 -7.63 3.49
N GLN A 40 -12.38 -8.27 4.66
CA GLN A 40 -13.41 -9.23 5.08
C GLN A 40 -14.79 -8.57 5.14
N ASN A 41 -14.87 -7.34 5.66
CA ASN A 41 -16.12 -6.58 5.70
C ASN A 41 -16.65 -6.27 4.30
N ILE A 42 -15.78 -5.86 3.37
CA ILE A 42 -16.18 -5.58 1.98
C ILE A 42 -16.55 -6.86 1.24
N GLN A 43 -15.83 -7.97 1.46
CA GLN A 43 -16.15 -9.27 0.85
C GLN A 43 -17.55 -9.74 1.21
N ARG A 44 -18.00 -9.52 2.45
CA ARG A 44 -19.38 -9.84 2.83
C ARG A 44 -20.40 -9.05 1.99
N LEU A 45 -20.11 -7.77 1.72
CA LEU A 45 -21.00 -6.88 0.95
C LEU A 45 -21.01 -7.22 -0.55
N LEU A 46 -19.92 -7.76 -1.10
CA LEU A 46 -19.85 -8.18 -2.50
C LEU A 46 -20.84 -9.31 -2.86
N TYR A 47 -21.11 -10.20 -1.92
CA TYR A 47 -21.99 -11.35 -2.13
C TYR A 47 -23.41 -11.11 -1.61
N ASP A 48 -23.66 -9.98 -0.95
CA ASP A 48 -24.98 -9.64 -0.45
C ASP A 48 -25.88 -9.17 -1.62
N LYS A 49 -26.94 -9.94 -1.88
CA LYS A 49 -27.89 -9.66 -2.97
C LYS A 49 -28.78 -8.45 -2.67
N ALA A 50 -28.80 -7.96 -1.43
CA ALA A 50 -29.53 -6.76 -1.05
C ALA A 50 -28.83 -5.46 -1.47
N TYR A 51 -27.56 -5.51 -1.89
CA TYR A 51 -26.77 -4.34 -2.26
C TYR A 51 -26.52 -4.30 -3.78
N PRO A 52 -27.23 -3.44 -4.53
CA PRO A 52 -27.09 -3.36 -5.98
C PRO A 52 -25.77 -2.68 -6.42
N GLU A 53 -25.10 -1.95 -5.52
CA GLU A 53 -23.90 -1.16 -5.80
C GLU A 53 -22.60 -1.98 -5.78
N ARG A 54 -22.60 -3.16 -6.43
CA ARG A 54 -21.45 -4.05 -6.51
C ARG A 54 -20.18 -3.38 -7.02
N ALA A 55 -20.31 -2.42 -7.94
CA ALA A 55 -19.18 -1.69 -8.51
C ALA A 55 -18.37 -0.93 -7.44
N GLU A 56 -19.03 -0.32 -6.45
CA GLU A 56 -18.36 0.37 -5.35
C GLU A 56 -17.53 -0.62 -4.53
N TYR A 57 -18.16 -1.72 -4.10
CA TYR A 57 -17.51 -2.73 -3.28
C TYR A 57 -16.34 -3.42 -4.01
N VAL A 58 -16.45 -3.61 -5.33
CA VAL A 58 -15.35 -4.15 -6.15
C VAL A 58 -14.16 -3.18 -6.14
N GLN A 59 -14.38 -1.89 -6.37
CA GLN A 59 -13.29 -0.91 -6.34
C GLN A 59 -12.66 -0.80 -4.95
N ARG A 60 -13.47 -0.82 -3.89
CA ARG A 60 -12.98 -0.83 -2.50
C ARG A 60 -12.12 -2.05 -2.19
N ALA A 61 -12.54 -3.23 -2.65
CA ALA A 61 -11.76 -4.46 -2.49
C ALA A 61 -10.45 -4.40 -3.27
N ASN A 62 -10.49 -3.98 -4.54
CA ASN A 62 -9.31 -3.90 -5.40
C ASN A 62 -8.27 -2.91 -4.87
N PHE A 63 -8.71 -1.75 -4.35
CA PHE A 63 -7.84 -0.80 -3.67
C PHE A 63 -7.11 -1.44 -2.47
N ILE A 64 -7.84 -2.16 -1.61
CA ILE A 64 -7.22 -2.87 -0.47
C ILE A 64 -6.23 -3.94 -0.93
N TYR A 65 -6.56 -4.70 -1.98
CA TYR A 65 -5.64 -5.69 -2.53
C TYR A 65 -4.34 -5.06 -3.05
N ALA A 66 -4.43 -3.95 -3.77
CA ALA A 66 -3.26 -3.22 -4.26
C ALA A 66 -2.33 -2.78 -3.10
N LEU A 67 -2.92 -2.25 -2.02
CA LEU A 67 -2.17 -1.86 -0.83
C LEU A 67 -1.51 -3.05 -0.13
N MET A 68 -2.27 -4.11 0.13
CA MET A 68 -1.74 -5.31 0.79
C MET A 68 -0.59 -5.93 -0.02
N PHE A 69 -0.69 -5.89 -1.35
CA PHE A 69 0.36 -6.37 -2.24
C PHE A 69 1.63 -5.52 -2.12
N LYS A 70 1.52 -4.20 -2.21
CA LYS A 70 2.69 -3.30 -2.07
C LYS A 70 3.37 -3.38 -0.71
N ILE A 71 2.59 -3.46 0.36
CA ILE A 71 3.15 -3.65 1.70
C ILE A 71 3.93 -4.96 1.79
N LYS A 72 3.43 -6.04 1.18
CA LYS A 72 4.15 -7.31 1.11
C LYS A 72 5.45 -7.23 0.32
N GLU A 73 5.48 -6.47 -0.79
CA GLU A 73 6.66 -6.29 -1.65
C GLU A 73 7.82 -5.53 -0.99
N GLY A 74 7.58 -4.75 0.07
CA GLY A 74 8.68 -4.08 0.79
C GLY A 74 8.38 -2.71 1.36
N TYR A 75 7.17 -2.15 1.15
CA TYR A 75 6.85 -0.83 1.72
C TYR A 75 6.83 -0.87 3.25
N THR A 76 7.78 -0.16 3.86
CA THR A 76 8.11 -0.24 5.30
C THR A 76 7.85 1.04 6.08
N SER A 77 7.54 2.15 5.41
CA SER A 77 7.27 3.45 6.06
C SER A 77 5.91 4.01 5.68
N ASN A 78 5.41 4.87 6.57
CA ASN A 78 4.18 5.63 6.37
C ASN A 78 4.23 6.49 5.10
N ASP A 79 5.31 7.26 4.92
CA ASP A 79 5.48 8.15 3.77
C ASP A 79 5.43 7.42 2.44
N ASN A 80 6.10 6.26 2.36
CA ASN A 80 6.09 5.44 1.15
C ASN A 80 4.68 4.92 0.86
N LEU A 81 3.95 4.48 1.89
CA LEU A 81 2.60 3.98 1.74
C LEU A 81 1.61 5.09 1.37
N LEU A 82 1.73 6.29 1.95
CA LEU A 82 0.92 7.47 1.58
C LEU A 82 1.20 7.91 0.15
N ALA A 83 2.47 7.97 -0.26
CA ALA A 83 2.85 8.28 -1.63
C ALA A 83 2.22 7.29 -2.62
N PHE A 84 2.24 6.00 -2.29
CA PHE A 84 1.57 4.98 -3.09
C PHE A 84 0.05 5.12 -3.12
N ILE A 85 -0.60 5.38 -1.98
CA ILE A 85 -2.06 5.62 -1.93
C ILE A 85 -2.43 6.80 -2.84
N ASN A 86 -1.68 7.91 -2.76
CA ASN A 86 -1.91 9.10 -3.57
C ASN A 86 -1.71 8.84 -5.07
N SER A 87 -0.82 7.91 -5.46
CA SER A 87 -0.60 7.60 -6.87
C SER A 87 -1.73 6.78 -7.48
N ILE A 88 -2.39 5.91 -6.69
CA ILE A 88 -3.44 5.01 -7.19
C ILE A 88 -4.87 5.48 -6.90
N GLU A 89 -5.09 6.48 -6.03
CA GLU A 89 -6.45 6.85 -5.60
C GLU A 89 -7.41 7.23 -6.74
N LYS A 90 -6.87 7.81 -7.81
CA LYS A 90 -7.65 8.20 -9.01
C LYS A 90 -8.14 7.00 -9.82
N GLU A 91 -7.49 5.84 -9.67
CA GLU A 91 -7.90 4.59 -10.32
C GLU A 91 -9.09 3.94 -9.61
N TYR A 92 -9.40 4.38 -8.39
CA TYR A 92 -10.48 3.84 -7.55
C TYR A 92 -11.47 4.93 -7.10
N PRO A 93 -12.14 5.64 -8.03
CA PRO A 93 -13.02 6.76 -7.70
C PRO A 93 -14.17 6.39 -6.74
N LEU A 94 -14.65 5.14 -6.78
CA LEU A 94 -15.72 4.66 -5.88
C LEU A 94 -15.17 4.16 -4.53
N ALA A 95 -13.85 4.09 -4.35
CA ALA A 95 -13.23 3.70 -3.09
C ALA A 95 -12.94 4.89 -2.16
N GLY A 96 -13.40 6.11 -2.48
CA GLY A 96 -13.04 7.35 -1.77
C GLY A 96 -13.16 7.26 -0.24
N LYS A 97 -14.26 6.67 0.27
CA LYS A 97 -14.39 6.44 1.72
C LYS A 97 -13.31 5.50 2.27
N THR A 98 -13.05 4.39 1.57
CA THR A 98 -12.05 3.39 2.00
C THR A 98 -10.64 3.96 1.95
N ILE A 99 -10.32 4.77 0.93
CA ILE A 99 -9.06 5.50 0.82
C ILE A 99 -8.89 6.45 2.01
N SER A 100 -9.92 7.23 2.33
CA SER A 100 -9.92 8.13 3.49
C SER A 100 -9.76 7.37 4.80
N ASP A 101 -10.48 6.26 4.99
CA ASP A 101 -10.37 5.42 6.18
C ASP A 101 -8.92 4.89 6.36
N VAL A 102 -8.23 4.54 5.27
CA VAL A 102 -6.82 4.10 5.32
C VAL A 102 -5.87 5.25 5.66
N LYS A 103 -5.98 6.42 5.01
CA LYS A 103 -5.11 7.58 5.27
C LYS A 103 -5.23 8.08 6.72
N ASN A 104 -6.40 7.90 7.33
CA ASN A 104 -6.69 8.34 8.69
C ASN A 104 -6.45 7.25 9.76
N MET A 105 -5.83 6.11 9.40
CA MET A 105 -5.45 5.11 10.41
C MET A 105 -4.45 5.72 11.41
N PRO A 106 -4.61 5.51 12.73
CA PRO A 106 -3.66 6.04 13.72
C PRO A 106 -2.21 5.62 13.47
N GLU A 107 -2.01 4.44 12.91
CA GLU A 107 -0.69 3.91 12.56
C GLU A 107 -0.06 4.60 11.35
N MET A 108 -0.87 5.28 10.53
CA MET A 108 -0.47 6.14 9.40
C MET A 108 -0.29 7.60 9.82
N GLN A 109 -0.38 7.91 11.11
CA GLN A 109 -0.32 9.27 11.66
C GLN A 109 0.83 9.45 12.66
N LYS A 110 1.60 8.40 12.95
CA LYS A 110 2.72 8.45 13.88
C LYS A 110 4.00 8.77 13.12
N GLU A 111 4.56 9.93 13.40
CA GLU A 111 5.94 10.35 13.12
C GLU A 111 6.92 9.67 14.07
#